data_AF-A0A1H9A5S7-F1
#
_entry.id   AF-A0A1H9A5S7-F1
#
_cell.length_a   1.000
_cell.length_b   1.000
_cell.length_c   1.000
_cell.angle_alpha   90.00
_cell.angle_beta   90.00
_cell.angle_gamma   90.00
#
_symmetry.space_group_name_H-M   'P 1'
#
loop_
_entity.id
_entity.type
_entity.pdbx_description
1 polymer ?
#
loop_
_entity_poly.entity_id
_entity_poly.type
_entity_poly.pdbx_seq_one_letter_code
_entity_poly.pdbx_strand_id
1 'polypeptide(L)'
;MSMRHISEGPSLVVYQHAEEAGFLAELRAQAVRAPHYDLDDLRTLDERLEAHLDGLRIAGRAGLDLLLRQLGAQASGEVFAATVLACESGDAAVLARIAEQLRAFPETGRGFAAALGWLDWTSVEPWVERLLAAPEPLFRRLGLEACGRHRIDPGPALPAGLAHAEPGVVARAARSAGELRRRDLMAEIRAHRRHADEAVRFWANWATAQMGDEEALEPLRRFAGQAGEFQWRALSVLVGWQDHAFSVAWLRALAHNPAQRRPVILGAGLLGDPLAVPWLIRQMHELPLARIAGEAFSLIAGADLALLDLERSEIPDFDAGPTDDPRDPRVAMDPDEDLPWPDPARIAAWWQANGASLETGRRHLLGRPLDEAQCRQVLCRGRQRQRNAAAVALARLRPGEPLFPTDAPTKRQQVLLDAHG
;
A
#
# COMPACT_ATOMS: atom_id res chain seq x y z
N MET A 1 -15.22 -4.29 -59.84
CA MET A 1 -13.89 -4.62 -59.29
C MET A 1 -13.88 -4.11 -57.85
N SER A 2 -14.14 -5.02 -56.91
CA SER A 2 -14.43 -4.69 -55.51
C SER A 2 -13.14 -4.32 -54.78
N MET A 3 -13.04 -3.09 -54.30
CA MET A 3 -11.99 -2.68 -53.35
C MET A 3 -12.25 -3.43 -52.04
N ARG A 4 -11.40 -4.41 -51.76
CA ARG A 4 -11.33 -5.04 -50.44
C ARG A 4 -10.95 -3.97 -49.43
N HIS A 5 -11.87 -3.64 -48.53
CA HIS A 5 -11.52 -3.05 -47.24
C HIS A 5 -10.56 -4.02 -46.55
N ILE A 6 -9.28 -3.71 -46.56
CA ILE A 6 -8.34 -4.29 -45.61
C ILE A 6 -8.75 -3.65 -44.28
N SER A 7 -9.40 -4.43 -43.43
CA SER A 7 -9.50 -4.16 -42.00
C SER A 7 -8.06 -4.11 -41.47
N GLU A 8 -7.43 -2.94 -41.50
CA GLU A 8 -6.18 -2.73 -40.80
C GLU A 8 -6.48 -2.91 -39.31
N GLY A 9 -6.02 -4.02 -38.75
CA GLY A 9 -6.00 -4.20 -37.30
C GLY A 9 -5.22 -3.04 -36.66
N PRO A 10 -5.42 -2.78 -35.35
CA PRO A 10 -4.64 -1.75 -34.66
C PRO A 10 -3.15 -1.99 -34.91
N SER A 11 -2.41 -0.93 -35.23
CA SER A 11 -0.98 -1.07 -35.51
C SER A 11 -0.28 -1.78 -34.33
N LEU A 12 0.75 -2.58 -34.62
CA LEU A 12 1.51 -3.30 -33.59
C LEU A 12 2.00 -2.38 -32.46
N VAL A 13 2.29 -1.11 -32.79
CA VAL A 13 2.70 -0.08 -31.83
C VAL A 13 1.58 0.26 -30.85
N VAL A 14 0.34 0.43 -31.32
CA VAL A 14 -0.82 0.70 -30.44
C VAL A 14 -1.10 -0.50 -29.53
N TYR A 15 -0.93 -1.71 -30.07
CA TYR A 15 -1.05 -2.93 -29.27
C TYR A 15 -0.05 -2.99 -28.13
N GLN A 16 1.22 -2.70 -28.42
CA GLN A 16 2.27 -2.64 -27.42
C GLN A 16 1.98 -1.58 -26.35
N HIS A 17 1.48 -0.38 -26.71
CA HIS A 17 1.12 0.61 -25.70
C HIS A 17 -0.02 0.14 -24.79
N ALA A 18 -1.01 -0.58 -25.30
CA ALA A 18 -2.11 -1.10 -24.50
C ALA A 18 -1.63 -2.17 -23.50
N GLU A 19 -0.85 -3.15 -23.96
CA GLU A 19 -0.30 -4.20 -23.09
C GLU A 19 0.64 -3.63 -22.02
N GLU A 20 1.58 -2.77 -22.42
CA GLU A 20 2.55 -2.19 -21.50
C GLU A 20 1.88 -1.25 -20.48
N ALA A 21 0.87 -0.46 -20.87
CA ALA A 21 0.14 0.37 -19.91
C ALA A 21 -0.59 -0.49 -18.87
N GLY A 22 -1.22 -1.59 -19.30
CA GLY A 22 -1.86 -2.54 -18.39
C GLY A 22 -0.87 -3.18 -17.43
N PHE A 23 0.22 -3.74 -17.97
CA PHE A 23 1.28 -4.38 -17.19
C PHE A 23 1.92 -3.41 -16.18
N LEU A 24 2.33 -2.22 -16.62
CA LEU A 24 2.98 -1.23 -15.77
C LEU A 24 2.05 -0.71 -14.67
N ALA A 25 0.74 -0.60 -14.91
CA ALA A 25 -0.22 -0.25 -13.87
C ALA A 25 -0.29 -1.30 -12.76
N GLU A 26 -0.23 -2.59 -13.11
CA GLU A 26 -0.19 -3.68 -12.12
C GLU A 26 1.16 -3.75 -11.40
N LEU A 27 2.26 -3.59 -12.13
CA LEU A 27 3.60 -3.51 -11.55
C LEU A 27 3.68 -2.37 -10.54
N ARG A 28 3.15 -1.19 -10.89
CA ARG A 28 3.10 -0.03 -9.98
C ARG A 28 2.29 -0.32 -8.72
N ALA A 29 1.15 -0.99 -8.85
CA ALA A 29 0.33 -1.36 -7.69
C ALA A 29 1.05 -2.28 -6.70
N GLN A 30 2.01 -3.09 -7.19
CA GLN A 30 2.90 -3.93 -6.38
C GLN A 30 4.09 -3.12 -5.83
N ALA A 31 4.74 -2.33 -6.68
CA ALA A 31 5.93 -1.53 -6.36
C ALA A 31 5.72 -0.61 -5.16
N VAL A 32 4.54 0.02 -5.04
CA VAL A 32 4.20 0.89 -3.88
C VAL A 32 4.13 0.15 -2.53
N ARG A 33 4.30 -1.17 -2.50
CA ARG A 33 4.36 -2.02 -1.30
C ARG A 33 5.63 -2.89 -1.22
N ALA A 34 6.45 -2.85 -2.26
CA ALA A 34 7.67 -3.64 -2.37
C ALA A 34 8.79 -3.10 -1.46
N PRO A 35 9.73 -3.94 -1.01
CA PRO A 35 10.79 -3.52 -0.08
C PRO A 35 11.92 -2.74 -0.75
N HIS A 36 12.10 -2.90 -2.07
CA HIS A 36 13.31 -2.48 -2.78
C HIS A 36 13.16 -1.19 -3.59
N TYR A 37 11.94 -0.80 -3.97
CA TYR A 37 11.69 0.46 -4.67
C TYR A 37 11.90 1.64 -3.73
N ASP A 38 12.60 2.68 -4.17
CA ASP A 38 12.57 4.01 -3.55
C ASP A 38 11.64 4.98 -4.31
N LEU A 39 11.68 6.27 -3.97
CA LEU A 39 10.84 7.27 -4.63
C LEU A 39 11.29 7.55 -6.08
N ASP A 40 12.58 7.44 -6.38
CA ASP A 40 13.12 7.64 -7.73
C ASP A 40 12.80 6.46 -8.64
N ASP A 41 12.87 5.23 -8.14
CA ASP A 41 12.43 4.04 -8.87
C ASP A 41 10.95 4.13 -9.22
N LEU A 42 10.12 4.55 -8.26
CA LEU A 42 8.69 4.78 -8.51
C LEU A 42 8.46 5.91 -9.52
N ARG A 43 9.30 6.94 -9.54
CA ARG A 43 9.21 8.03 -10.51
C ARG A 43 9.54 7.53 -11.91
N THR A 44 10.59 6.73 -12.07
CA THR A 44 10.91 6.08 -13.35
C THR A 44 9.78 5.16 -13.81
N LEU A 45 9.17 4.41 -12.90
CA LEU A 45 8.01 3.57 -13.23
C LEU A 45 6.80 4.40 -13.64
N ASP A 46 6.52 5.49 -12.93
CA ASP A 46 5.45 6.44 -13.25
C ASP A 46 5.66 7.09 -14.63
N GLU A 47 6.88 7.51 -14.95
CA GLU A 47 7.25 8.11 -16.24
C GLU A 47 7.07 7.10 -17.40
N ARG A 48 7.43 5.83 -17.19
CA ARG A 48 7.21 4.76 -18.17
C ARG A 48 5.72 4.51 -18.40
N LEU A 49 4.94 4.39 -17.32
CA LEU A 49 3.50 4.20 -17.42
C LEU A 49 2.85 5.36 -18.18
N GLU A 50 3.20 6.59 -17.83
CA GLU A 50 2.70 7.79 -18.50
C GLU A 50 3.06 7.83 -19.99
N ALA A 51 4.26 7.41 -20.39
CA ALA A 51 4.66 7.35 -21.79
C ALA A 51 3.80 6.38 -22.63
N HIS A 52 3.39 5.25 -22.05
CA HIS A 52 2.47 4.33 -22.74
C HIS A 52 1.03 4.86 -22.76
N LEU A 53 0.58 5.55 -21.71
CA LEU A 53 -0.69 6.27 -21.71
C LEU A 53 -0.71 7.37 -22.79
N ASP A 54 0.38 8.13 -22.96
CA ASP A 54 0.54 9.12 -24.04
C ASP A 54 0.44 8.49 -25.43
N GLY A 55 1.09 7.33 -25.63
CA GLY A 55 0.95 6.56 -26.88
C GLY A 55 -0.50 6.18 -27.17
N LEU A 56 -1.27 5.80 -26.14
CA LEU A 56 -2.69 5.51 -26.26
C LEU A 56 -3.55 6.77 -26.50
N ARG A 57 -3.20 7.91 -25.89
CA ARG A 57 -3.83 9.21 -26.16
C ARG A 57 -3.67 9.59 -27.63
N ILE A 58 -2.47 9.42 -28.19
CA ILE A 58 -2.19 9.68 -29.61
C ILE A 58 -2.98 8.71 -30.52
N ALA A 59 -3.09 7.44 -30.14
CA ALA A 59 -3.88 6.44 -30.87
C ALA A 59 -5.40 6.73 -30.83
N GLY A 60 -5.84 7.57 -29.89
CA GLY A 60 -7.24 7.98 -29.72
C GLY A 60 -8.18 6.77 -29.59
N ARG A 61 -9.25 6.76 -30.38
CA ARG A 61 -10.29 5.73 -30.30
C ARG A 61 -9.77 4.31 -30.56
N ALA A 62 -8.77 4.16 -31.42
CA ALA A 62 -8.20 2.84 -31.73
C ALA A 62 -7.51 2.19 -30.53
N GLY A 63 -6.77 2.99 -29.73
CA GLY A 63 -6.14 2.51 -28.49
C GLY A 63 -7.18 2.17 -27.43
N LEU A 64 -8.21 3.02 -27.29
CA LEU A 64 -9.28 2.79 -26.32
C LEU A 64 -10.12 1.54 -26.64
N ASP A 65 -10.50 1.36 -27.90
CA ASP A 65 -11.25 0.17 -28.33
C ASP A 65 -10.43 -1.12 -28.14
N LEU A 66 -9.09 -1.04 -28.21
CA LEU A 66 -8.24 -2.20 -27.93
C LEU A 66 -8.28 -2.58 -26.44
N LEU A 67 -8.09 -1.61 -25.53
CA LEU A 67 -8.19 -1.84 -24.09
C LEU A 67 -9.56 -2.42 -23.72
N LEU A 68 -10.64 -1.89 -24.31
CA LEU A 68 -12.00 -2.38 -24.07
C LEU A 68 -12.23 -3.82 -24.52
N ARG A 69 -11.50 -4.31 -25.54
CA ARG A 69 -11.57 -5.71 -25.99
C ARG A 69 -10.81 -6.66 -25.06
N GLN A 70 -9.83 -6.15 -24.32
CA GLN A 70 -9.01 -6.92 -23.39
C GLN A 70 -9.64 -7.03 -21.98
N LEU A 71 -10.76 -6.34 -21.73
CA LEU A 71 -11.45 -6.43 -20.44
C LEU A 71 -11.93 -7.85 -20.13
N GLY A 72 -11.73 -8.25 -18.88
CA GLY A 72 -12.08 -9.57 -18.33
C GLY A 72 -11.76 -9.65 -16.85
N ALA A 73 -11.93 -10.83 -16.23
CA ALA A 73 -11.79 -11.01 -14.77
C ALA A 73 -10.42 -10.56 -14.21
N GLN A 74 -9.35 -10.70 -15.00
CA GLN A 74 -7.98 -10.35 -14.58
C GLN A 74 -7.48 -9.02 -15.17
N ALA A 75 -8.36 -8.22 -15.78
CA ALA A 75 -7.97 -7.05 -16.57
C ALA A 75 -7.85 -5.76 -15.74
N SER A 76 -7.18 -5.80 -14.58
CA SER A 76 -7.11 -4.63 -13.70
C SER A 76 -6.24 -3.52 -14.27
N GLY A 77 -5.13 -3.88 -14.93
CA GLY A 77 -4.29 -2.92 -15.65
C GLY A 77 -5.01 -2.24 -16.81
N GLU A 78 -5.80 -2.98 -17.58
CA GLU A 78 -6.55 -2.45 -18.72
C GLU A 78 -7.71 -1.57 -18.26
N VAL A 79 -8.41 -1.96 -17.18
CA VAL A 79 -9.40 -1.09 -16.53
C VAL A 79 -8.75 0.21 -16.07
N PHE A 80 -7.53 0.16 -15.51
CA PHE A 80 -6.78 1.36 -15.14
C PHE A 80 -6.56 2.27 -16.36
N ALA A 81 -5.93 1.75 -17.41
CA ALA A 81 -5.59 2.54 -18.59
C ALA A 81 -6.83 3.10 -19.30
N ALA A 82 -7.88 2.28 -19.46
CA ALA A 82 -9.13 2.70 -20.07
C ALA A 82 -9.84 3.79 -19.25
N THR A 83 -9.78 3.71 -17.91
CA THR A 83 -10.36 4.71 -17.02
C THR A 83 -9.62 6.05 -17.11
N VAL A 84 -8.29 6.03 -17.15
CA VAL A 84 -7.48 7.25 -17.35
C VAL A 84 -7.92 7.98 -18.62
N LEU A 85 -7.91 7.28 -19.75
CA LEU A 85 -8.26 7.84 -21.06
C LEU A 85 -9.71 8.33 -21.11
N ALA A 86 -10.64 7.57 -20.51
CA ALA A 86 -12.06 7.91 -20.54
C ALA A 86 -12.39 9.13 -19.67
N CYS A 87 -11.76 9.27 -18.50
CA CYS A 87 -11.93 10.44 -17.65
C CYS A 87 -11.38 11.71 -18.30
N GLU A 88 -10.19 11.65 -18.92
CA GLU A 88 -9.57 12.79 -19.60
C GLU A 88 -10.33 13.23 -20.85
N SER A 89 -10.84 12.28 -21.64
CA SER A 89 -11.60 12.56 -22.87
C SER A 89 -13.07 12.90 -22.61
N GLY A 90 -13.56 12.70 -21.39
CA GLY A 90 -14.96 12.91 -21.06
C GLY A 90 -15.93 11.86 -21.64
N ASP A 91 -15.42 10.70 -22.08
CA ASP A 91 -16.20 9.68 -22.79
C ASP A 91 -17.11 8.88 -21.85
N ALA A 92 -18.33 9.38 -21.66
CA ALA A 92 -19.33 8.76 -20.82
C ALA A 92 -19.77 7.36 -21.30
N ALA A 93 -19.68 7.06 -22.60
CA ALA A 93 -20.06 5.76 -23.14
C ALA A 93 -19.04 4.69 -22.75
N VAL A 94 -17.76 5.05 -22.77
CA VAL A 94 -16.67 4.18 -22.32
C VAL A 94 -16.74 3.95 -20.82
N LEU A 95 -17.00 5.00 -20.04
CA LEU A 95 -17.19 4.85 -18.59
C LEU A 95 -18.40 3.97 -18.25
N ALA A 96 -19.48 4.02 -19.02
CA ALA A 96 -20.60 3.09 -18.87
C ALA A 96 -20.18 1.65 -19.16
N ARG A 97 -19.35 1.41 -20.18
CA ARG A 97 -18.81 0.07 -20.48
C ARG A 97 -17.90 -0.45 -19.35
N ILE A 98 -17.06 0.41 -18.80
CA ILE A 98 -16.23 0.10 -17.64
C ILE A 98 -17.11 -0.19 -16.42
N ALA A 99 -18.20 0.56 -16.22
CA ALA A 99 -19.15 0.27 -15.15
C ALA A 99 -19.76 -1.14 -15.26
N GLU A 100 -20.13 -1.59 -16.47
CA GLU A 100 -20.57 -2.99 -16.66
C GLU A 100 -19.48 -4.01 -16.32
N GLN A 101 -18.23 -3.74 -16.70
CA GLN A 101 -17.08 -4.57 -16.34
C GLN A 101 -16.93 -4.67 -14.82
N LEU A 102 -17.07 -3.54 -14.10
CA LEU A 102 -16.97 -3.50 -12.64
C LEU A 102 -18.11 -4.24 -11.94
N ARG A 103 -19.31 -4.27 -12.53
CA ARG A 103 -20.43 -5.08 -12.02
C ARG A 103 -20.20 -6.57 -12.22
N ALA A 104 -19.65 -6.96 -13.37
CA ALA A 104 -19.36 -8.35 -13.68
C ALA A 104 -18.15 -8.88 -12.88
N PHE A 105 -17.14 -8.04 -12.67
CA PHE A 105 -15.84 -8.39 -12.09
C PHE A 105 -15.40 -7.33 -11.05
N PRO A 106 -16.02 -7.29 -9.85
CA PRO A 106 -15.76 -6.25 -8.83
C PRO A 106 -14.28 -6.11 -8.41
N GLU A 107 -13.48 -7.16 -8.53
CA GLU A 107 -12.05 -7.20 -8.27
C GLU A 107 -11.25 -6.24 -9.17
N THR A 108 -11.72 -6.01 -10.41
CA THR A 108 -11.10 -5.05 -11.34
C THR A 108 -11.32 -3.60 -10.92
N GLY A 109 -12.19 -3.36 -9.93
CA GLY A 109 -12.36 -2.05 -9.29
C GLY A 109 -11.09 -1.49 -8.67
N ARG A 110 -10.09 -2.34 -8.38
CA ARG A 110 -8.75 -1.88 -7.95
C ARG A 110 -8.05 -1.04 -9.03
N GLY A 111 -8.20 -1.43 -10.30
CA GLY A 111 -7.66 -0.70 -11.45
C GLY A 111 -8.36 0.64 -11.64
N PHE A 112 -9.69 0.63 -11.55
CA PHE A 112 -10.50 1.85 -11.62
C PHE A 112 -10.14 2.85 -10.51
N ALA A 113 -10.06 2.39 -9.25
CA ALA A 113 -9.69 3.24 -8.13
C ALA A 113 -8.24 3.74 -8.23
N ALA A 114 -7.32 2.91 -8.74
CA ALA A 114 -5.95 3.34 -9.01
C ALA A 114 -5.89 4.44 -10.07
N ALA A 115 -6.69 4.35 -11.14
CA ALA A 115 -6.77 5.38 -12.18
C ALA A 115 -7.32 6.70 -11.64
N LEU A 116 -8.37 6.65 -10.82
CA LEU A 116 -8.88 7.85 -10.15
C LEU A 116 -7.84 8.48 -9.21
N GLY A 117 -7.00 7.67 -8.56
CA GLY A 117 -5.88 8.16 -7.76
C GLY A 117 -4.70 8.68 -8.58
N TRP A 118 -4.54 8.20 -9.82
CA TRP A 118 -3.47 8.58 -10.75
C TRP A 118 -3.66 9.98 -11.33
N LEU A 119 -4.86 10.23 -11.84
CA LEU A 119 -5.24 11.51 -12.45
C LEU A 119 -5.19 12.66 -11.43
N ASP A 120 -5.04 13.88 -11.92
CA ASP A 120 -5.18 15.10 -11.11
C ASP A 120 -6.62 15.32 -10.65
N TRP A 121 -6.79 15.92 -9.47
CA TRP A 121 -8.12 16.09 -8.85
C TRP A 121 -9.09 16.81 -9.78
N THR A 122 -8.67 17.90 -10.41
CA THR A 122 -9.50 18.70 -11.33
C THR A 122 -10.07 17.89 -12.48
N SER A 123 -9.37 16.82 -12.92
CA SER A 123 -9.81 15.94 -14.00
C SER A 123 -10.80 14.88 -13.52
N VAL A 124 -10.73 14.46 -12.26
CA VAL A 124 -11.59 13.39 -11.71
C VAL A 124 -12.75 13.90 -10.88
N GLU A 125 -12.71 15.14 -10.38
CA GLU A 125 -13.71 15.71 -9.49
C GLU A 125 -15.16 15.53 -10.00
N PRO A 126 -15.50 15.87 -11.26
CA PRO A 126 -16.87 15.68 -11.76
C PRO A 126 -17.30 14.20 -11.79
N TRP A 127 -16.35 13.28 -12.03
CA TRP A 127 -16.60 11.85 -12.03
C TRP A 127 -16.77 11.31 -10.61
N VAL A 128 -15.95 11.78 -9.67
CA VAL A 128 -16.03 11.42 -8.26
C VAL A 128 -17.35 11.88 -7.65
N GLU A 129 -17.83 13.10 -7.96
CA GLU A 129 -19.14 13.57 -7.52
C GLU A 129 -20.27 12.66 -8.01
N ARG A 130 -20.22 12.24 -9.28
CA ARG A 130 -21.20 11.29 -9.85
C ARG A 130 -21.13 9.92 -9.16
N LEU A 131 -19.94 9.44 -8.83
CA LEU A 131 -19.75 8.17 -8.10
C LEU A 131 -20.30 8.26 -6.68
N LEU A 132 -20.03 9.36 -5.96
CA LEU A 132 -20.55 9.60 -4.61
C LEU A 132 -22.09 9.70 -4.58
N ALA A 133 -22.68 10.27 -5.64
CA ALA A 133 -24.13 10.38 -5.81
C ALA A 133 -24.80 9.09 -6.31
N ALA A 134 -24.02 8.09 -6.75
CA ALA A 134 -24.56 6.87 -7.33
C ALA A 134 -25.44 6.09 -6.32
N PRO A 135 -26.53 5.46 -6.81
CA PRO A 135 -27.38 4.61 -5.97
C PRO A 135 -26.71 3.27 -5.64
N GLU A 136 -25.83 2.77 -6.52
CA GLU A 136 -25.18 1.48 -6.34
C GLU A 136 -24.02 1.58 -5.32
N PRO A 137 -23.96 0.71 -4.30
CA PRO A 137 -22.94 0.76 -3.27
C PRO A 137 -21.51 0.64 -3.79
N LEU A 138 -21.31 -0.12 -4.88
CA LEU A 138 -20.01 -0.28 -5.54
C LEU A 138 -19.42 1.08 -5.96
N PHE A 139 -20.20 1.91 -6.65
CA PHE A 139 -19.74 3.20 -7.16
C PHE A 139 -19.57 4.23 -6.05
N ARG A 140 -20.47 4.24 -5.05
CA ARG A 140 -20.31 5.09 -3.86
C ARG A 140 -19.00 4.79 -3.12
N ARG A 141 -18.66 3.50 -2.98
CA ARG A 141 -17.38 3.05 -2.40
C ARG A 141 -16.19 3.57 -3.22
N LEU A 142 -16.24 3.48 -4.55
CA LEU A 142 -15.17 3.97 -5.43
C LEU A 142 -15.00 5.50 -5.36
N GLY A 143 -16.10 6.26 -5.26
CA GLY A 143 -16.05 7.71 -5.04
C GLY A 143 -15.36 8.07 -3.72
N LEU A 144 -15.74 7.41 -2.62
CA LEU A 144 -15.10 7.60 -1.31
C LEU A 144 -13.62 7.20 -1.31
N GLU A 145 -13.27 6.16 -2.08
CA GLU A 145 -11.87 5.74 -2.26
C GLU A 145 -11.05 6.80 -2.99
N ALA A 146 -11.58 7.39 -4.06
CA ALA A 146 -10.92 8.46 -4.80
C ALA A 146 -10.63 9.67 -3.90
N CYS A 147 -11.64 10.13 -3.13
CA CYS A 147 -11.45 11.20 -2.14
C CYS A 147 -10.38 10.86 -1.11
N GLY A 148 -10.38 9.61 -0.62
CA GLY A 148 -9.33 9.10 0.26
C GLY A 148 -7.94 9.21 -0.39
N ARG A 149 -7.75 8.69 -1.61
CA ARG A 149 -6.47 8.72 -2.35
C ARG A 149 -5.95 10.13 -2.63
N HIS A 150 -6.86 11.08 -2.86
CA HIS A 150 -6.54 12.50 -3.07
C HIS A 150 -6.38 13.30 -1.78
N ARG A 151 -6.74 12.72 -0.63
CA ARG A 151 -6.85 13.42 0.65
C ARG A 151 -7.77 14.65 0.57
N ILE A 152 -8.89 14.50 -0.15
CA ILE A 152 -9.93 15.51 -0.28
C ILE A 152 -11.17 15.08 0.50
N ASP A 153 -11.76 16.03 1.23
CA ASP A 153 -12.97 15.81 2.00
C ASP A 153 -14.20 15.72 1.08
N PRO A 154 -14.93 14.59 1.03
CA PRO A 154 -16.14 14.47 0.23
C PRO A 154 -17.39 15.08 0.91
N GLY A 155 -17.21 15.84 2.00
CA GLY A 155 -18.25 16.59 2.67
C GLY A 155 -19.37 15.67 3.19
N PRO A 156 -20.66 15.93 2.86
CA PRO A 156 -21.79 15.14 3.33
C PRO A 156 -21.77 13.66 2.92
N ALA A 157 -21.04 13.31 1.85
CA ALA A 157 -20.98 11.91 1.42
C ALA A 157 -20.22 11.02 2.40
N LEU A 158 -19.32 11.58 3.23
CA LEU A 158 -18.58 10.82 4.25
C LEU A 158 -19.47 10.33 5.40
N PRO A 159 -20.19 11.19 6.15
CA PRO A 159 -21.10 10.73 7.19
C PRO A 159 -22.24 9.88 6.62
N ALA A 160 -22.74 10.19 5.41
CA ALA A 160 -23.71 9.34 4.73
C ALA A 160 -23.15 7.93 4.43
N GLY A 161 -21.86 7.83 4.10
CA GLY A 161 -21.16 6.56 3.90
C GLY A 161 -21.01 5.75 5.20
N LEU A 162 -20.75 6.41 6.33
CA LEU A 162 -20.71 5.76 7.65
C LEU A 162 -22.08 5.21 8.07
N ALA A 163 -23.16 5.93 7.76
CA ALA A 163 -24.53 5.52 8.04
C ALA A 163 -25.14 4.55 6.99
N HIS A 164 -24.35 4.10 6.01
CA HIS A 164 -24.86 3.30 4.90
C HIS A 164 -25.17 1.84 5.31
N ALA A 165 -26.14 1.21 4.65
CA ALA A 165 -26.54 -0.17 4.95
C ALA A 165 -25.50 -1.21 4.47
N GLU A 166 -24.86 -0.97 3.32
CA GLU A 166 -23.85 -1.86 2.75
C GLU A 166 -22.51 -1.78 3.49
N PRO A 167 -21.99 -2.87 4.10
CA PRO A 167 -20.75 -2.86 4.88
C PRO A 167 -19.52 -2.37 4.11
N GLY A 168 -19.40 -2.71 2.82
CA GLY A 168 -18.28 -2.26 2.00
C GLY A 168 -18.18 -0.73 1.86
N VAL A 169 -19.32 -0.03 1.90
CA VAL A 169 -19.38 1.44 1.88
C VAL A 169 -18.95 2.01 3.23
N VAL A 170 -19.47 1.46 4.33
CA VAL A 170 -19.13 1.88 5.70
C VAL A 170 -17.63 1.69 5.96
N ALA A 171 -17.07 0.54 5.58
CA ALA A 171 -15.66 0.23 5.72
C ALA A 171 -14.77 1.26 4.98
N ARG A 172 -15.14 1.60 3.74
CA ARG A 172 -14.42 2.59 2.95
C ARG A 172 -14.59 4.01 3.47
N ALA A 173 -15.77 4.39 3.95
CA ALA A 173 -16.02 5.67 4.59
C ALA A 173 -15.18 5.83 5.86
N ALA A 174 -15.15 4.82 6.74
CA ALA A 174 -14.30 4.81 7.93
C ALA A 174 -12.82 4.95 7.56
N ARG A 175 -12.35 4.19 6.55
CA ARG A 175 -10.98 4.32 6.05
C ARG A 175 -10.67 5.72 5.54
N SER A 176 -11.53 6.30 4.70
CA SER A 176 -11.33 7.66 4.18
C SER A 176 -11.33 8.71 5.29
N ALA A 177 -12.20 8.58 6.29
CA ALA A 177 -12.20 9.45 7.46
C ALA A 177 -10.88 9.37 8.26
N GLY A 178 -10.31 8.16 8.41
CA GLY A 178 -9.01 7.96 9.03
C GLY A 178 -7.84 8.53 8.22
N GLU A 179 -7.88 8.39 6.89
CA GLU A 179 -6.91 8.98 5.95
C GLU A 179 -6.93 10.51 5.98
N LEU A 180 -8.11 11.12 6.14
CA LEU A 180 -8.35 12.57 6.16
C LEU A 180 -8.25 13.21 7.55
N ARG A 181 -8.16 12.43 8.63
CA ARG A 181 -8.27 12.92 10.03
C ARG A 181 -9.57 13.62 10.37
N ARG A 182 -10.71 13.08 9.93
CA ARG A 182 -12.04 13.60 10.27
C ARG A 182 -12.44 13.27 11.71
N ARG A 183 -11.77 13.95 12.66
CA ARG A 183 -11.98 13.82 14.11
C ARG A 183 -13.38 14.23 14.55
N ASP A 184 -14.01 15.12 13.79
CA ASP A 184 -15.39 15.53 13.97
C ASP A 184 -16.38 14.37 13.76
N LEU A 185 -16.00 13.32 13.02
CA LEU A 185 -16.79 12.09 12.81
C LEU A 185 -16.42 10.95 13.77
N MET A 186 -15.66 11.22 14.83
CA MET A 186 -15.11 10.17 15.68
C MET A 186 -16.19 9.38 16.43
N ALA A 187 -17.30 10.00 16.81
CA ALA A 187 -18.41 9.32 17.49
C ALA A 187 -19.11 8.32 16.56
N GLU A 188 -19.37 8.74 15.32
CA GLU A 188 -19.99 7.96 14.25
C GLU A 188 -19.12 6.76 13.89
N ILE A 189 -17.81 6.97 13.72
CA ILE A 189 -16.89 5.86 13.42
C ILE A 189 -16.81 4.87 14.59
N ARG A 190 -16.77 5.36 15.85
CA ARG A 190 -16.72 4.51 17.05
C ARG A 190 -17.95 3.60 17.18
N ALA A 191 -19.12 4.03 16.69
CA ALA A 191 -20.32 3.19 16.69
C ALA A 191 -20.11 1.84 15.96
N HIS A 192 -19.18 1.80 15.00
CA HIS A 192 -18.86 0.60 14.22
C HIS A 192 -17.73 -0.26 14.81
N ARG A 193 -17.21 0.07 16.00
CA ARG A 193 -16.08 -0.65 16.61
C ARG A 193 -16.29 -2.16 16.74
N ARG A 194 -17.54 -2.57 17.02
CA ARG A 194 -17.96 -3.96 17.22
C ARG A 194 -18.94 -4.44 16.14
N HIS A 195 -18.89 -3.84 14.96
CA HIS A 195 -19.76 -4.19 13.83
C HIS A 195 -19.68 -5.69 13.49
N ALA A 196 -20.70 -6.29 12.88
CA ALA A 196 -20.66 -7.72 12.54
C ALA A 196 -19.62 -8.01 11.43
N ASP A 197 -19.61 -7.17 10.40
CA ASP A 197 -18.64 -7.24 9.31
C ASP A 197 -17.21 -6.93 9.76
N GLU A 198 -16.26 -7.75 9.33
CA GLU A 198 -14.86 -7.67 9.73
C GLU A 198 -14.13 -6.45 9.18
N ALA A 199 -14.35 -6.11 7.91
CA ALA A 199 -13.70 -4.97 7.27
C ALA A 199 -14.19 -3.66 7.89
N VAL A 200 -15.49 -3.55 8.18
CA VAL A 200 -16.06 -2.39 8.90
C VAL A 200 -15.42 -2.24 10.27
N ARG A 201 -15.37 -3.32 11.06
CA ARG A 201 -14.68 -3.32 12.37
C ARG A 201 -13.24 -2.87 12.25
N PHE A 202 -12.49 -3.44 11.31
CA PHE A 202 -11.08 -3.13 11.15
C PHE A 202 -10.89 -1.64 10.83
N TRP A 203 -11.56 -1.13 9.79
CA TRP A 203 -11.36 0.24 9.33
C TRP A 203 -11.89 1.28 10.31
N ALA A 204 -12.95 0.98 11.07
CA ALA A 204 -13.41 1.84 12.15
C ALA A 204 -12.34 2.00 13.24
N ASN A 205 -11.78 0.89 13.74
CA ASN A 205 -10.74 0.94 14.76
C ASN A 205 -9.42 1.49 14.23
N TRP A 206 -9.05 1.17 13.00
CA TRP A 206 -7.86 1.73 12.34
C TRP A 206 -7.97 3.25 12.20
N ALA A 207 -9.14 3.76 11.82
CA ALA A 207 -9.36 5.19 11.65
C ALA A 207 -9.27 5.92 13.00
N THR A 208 -9.98 5.45 14.03
CA THR A 208 -10.01 6.15 15.32
C THR A 208 -8.71 6.00 16.09
N ALA A 209 -8.03 4.86 16.05
CA ALA A 209 -6.72 4.68 16.67
C ALA A 209 -5.73 5.72 16.18
N GLN A 210 -5.72 5.99 14.87
CA GLN A 210 -4.83 6.99 14.32
C GLN A 210 -5.26 8.45 14.60
N MET A 211 -6.40 8.66 15.25
CA MET A 211 -6.84 9.95 15.79
C MET A 211 -6.68 10.02 17.32
N GLY A 212 -6.03 9.03 17.94
CA GLY A 212 -5.72 8.99 19.37
C GLY A 212 -6.71 8.20 20.22
N ASP A 213 -7.57 7.38 19.61
CA ASP A 213 -8.52 6.54 20.33
C ASP A 213 -7.85 5.28 20.92
N GLU A 214 -7.41 5.35 22.16
CA GLU A 214 -6.71 4.24 22.84
C GLU A 214 -7.56 2.97 22.92
N GLU A 215 -8.87 3.10 23.07
CA GLU A 215 -9.76 1.94 23.16
C GLU A 215 -9.83 1.15 21.84
N ALA A 216 -9.45 1.74 20.71
CA ALA A 216 -9.36 1.06 19.42
C ALA A 216 -8.11 0.15 19.30
N LEU A 217 -7.13 0.31 20.21
CA LEU A 217 -5.92 -0.52 20.22
C LEU A 217 -6.20 -1.97 20.62
N GLU A 218 -7.20 -2.24 21.46
CA GLU A 218 -7.55 -3.61 21.85
C GLU A 218 -8.10 -4.43 20.67
N PRO A 219 -9.08 -3.94 19.88
CA PRO A 219 -9.50 -4.62 18.65
C PRO A 219 -8.37 -4.78 17.63
N LEU A 220 -7.54 -3.75 17.43
CA LEU A 220 -6.40 -3.80 16.51
C LEU A 220 -5.36 -4.85 16.92
N ARG A 221 -5.16 -5.07 18.22
CA ARG A 221 -4.29 -6.16 18.72
C ARG A 221 -4.74 -7.53 18.25
N ARG A 222 -6.04 -7.78 18.19
CA ARG A 222 -6.58 -9.06 17.70
C ARG A 222 -6.27 -9.25 16.22
N PHE A 223 -6.50 -8.21 15.40
CA PHE A 223 -6.15 -8.22 13.98
C PHE A 223 -4.64 -8.38 13.75
N ALA A 224 -3.80 -7.72 14.54
CA ALA A 224 -2.34 -7.83 14.44
C ALA A 224 -1.83 -9.25 14.79
N GLY A 225 -2.54 -9.95 15.69
CA GLY A 225 -2.21 -11.32 16.10
C GLY A 225 -2.83 -12.42 15.24
N GLN A 226 -3.61 -12.10 14.21
CA GLN A 226 -4.29 -13.06 13.34
C GLN A 226 -3.78 -12.92 11.91
N ALA A 227 -3.48 -14.04 11.25
CA ALA A 227 -3.12 -14.03 9.84
C ALA A 227 -4.32 -13.59 8.99
N GLY A 228 -4.11 -12.64 8.07
CA GLY A 228 -5.16 -12.09 7.22
C GLY A 228 -4.76 -10.78 6.57
N GLU A 229 -5.64 -10.24 5.72
CA GLU A 229 -5.39 -9.02 4.92
C GLU A 229 -5.12 -7.77 5.78
N PHE A 230 -5.59 -7.76 7.02
CA PHE A 230 -5.50 -6.64 7.95
C PHE A 230 -4.27 -6.70 8.86
N GLN A 231 -3.59 -7.84 8.95
CA GLN A 231 -2.58 -8.09 9.98
C GLN A 231 -1.47 -7.04 9.98
N TRP A 232 -0.86 -6.78 8.82
CA TRP A 232 0.23 -5.84 8.68
C TRP A 232 -0.18 -4.41 9.04
N ARG A 233 -1.35 -3.95 8.58
CA ARG A 233 -1.86 -2.60 8.86
C ARG A 233 -2.23 -2.45 10.33
N ALA A 234 -2.85 -3.47 10.91
CA ALA A 234 -3.16 -3.52 12.33
C ALA A 234 -1.89 -3.43 13.17
N LEU A 235 -0.88 -4.23 12.83
CA LEU A 235 0.42 -4.24 13.50
C LEU A 235 1.10 -2.88 13.43
N SER A 236 1.17 -2.27 12.24
CA SER A 236 1.78 -0.95 12.01
C SER A 236 1.16 0.15 12.86
N VAL A 237 -0.18 0.24 12.88
CA VAL A 237 -0.88 1.24 13.70
C VAL A 237 -0.77 0.91 15.19
N LEU A 238 -0.96 -0.35 15.58
CA LEU A 238 -0.89 -0.78 16.97
C LEU A 238 0.46 -0.44 17.58
N VAL A 239 1.56 -0.90 16.99
CA VAL A 239 2.89 -0.63 17.54
C VAL A 239 3.24 0.84 17.48
N GLY A 240 2.73 1.59 16.50
CA GLY A 240 2.93 3.04 16.43
C GLY A 240 2.30 3.76 17.63
N TRP A 241 1.03 3.48 17.92
CA TRP A 241 0.21 4.23 18.87
C TRP A 241 0.21 3.71 20.31
N GLN A 242 0.42 2.41 20.49
CA GLN A 242 0.47 1.80 21.80
C GLN A 242 1.71 2.24 22.57
N ASP A 243 1.57 2.30 23.91
CA ASP A 243 2.70 2.48 24.81
C ASP A 243 3.86 1.54 24.46
N HIS A 244 5.08 2.06 24.59
CA HIS A 244 6.28 1.35 24.19
C HIS A 244 6.49 0.09 25.04
N ALA A 245 6.42 0.18 26.37
CA ALA A 245 6.63 -0.96 27.25
C ALA A 245 5.55 -2.02 27.03
N PHE A 246 4.31 -1.61 26.79
CA PHE A 246 3.22 -2.53 26.48
C PHE A 246 3.41 -3.22 25.12
N SER A 247 3.93 -2.51 24.11
CA SER A 247 4.30 -3.09 22.81
C SER A 247 5.40 -4.13 22.93
N VAL A 248 6.45 -3.85 23.70
CA VAL A 248 7.53 -4.80 24.00
C VAL A 248 6.98 -6.05 24.69
N ALA A 249 6.18 -5.89 25.75
CA ALA A 249 5.60 -7.00 26.49
C ALA A 249 4.70 -7.87 25.62
N TRP A 250 3.86 -7.25 24.78
CA TRP A 250 2.97 -7.96 23.88
C TRP A 250 3.71 -8.72 22.77
N LEU A 251 4.71 -8.11 22.12
CA LEU A 251 5.52 -8.78 21.10
C LEU A 251 6.30 -9.97 21.70
N ARG A 252 6.84 -9.81 22.92
CA ARG A 252 7.47 -10.91 23.66
C ARG A 252 6.49 -12.04 23.96
N ALA A 253 5.26 -11.71 24.38
CA ALA A 253 4.23 -12.73 24.60
C ALA A 253 3.90 -13.49 23.30
N LEU A 254 3.71 -12.78 22.19
CA LEU A 254 3.46 -13.40 20.88
C LEU A 254 4.63 -14.28 20.40
N ALA A 255 5.87 -13.92 20.71
CA ALA A 255 7.06 -14.67 20.30
C ALA A 255 7.10 -16.12 20.84
N HIS A 256 6.33 -16.43 21.88
CA HIS A 256 6.20 -17.80 22.41
C HIS A 256 5.45 -18.74 21.46
N ASN A 257 4.66 -18.21 20.52
CA ASN A 257 4.00 -19.00 19.49
C ASN A 257 4.85 -19.01 18.19
N PRO A 258 5.39 -20.16 17.76
CA PRO A 258 6.17 -20.26 16.53
C PRO A 258 5.44 -19.74 15.29
N ALA A 259 4.12 -19.91 15.20
CA ALA A 259 3.30 -19.41 14.08
C ALA A 259 3.24 -17.87 14.01
N GLN A 260 3.61 -17.18 15.09
CA GLN A 260 3.61 -15.72 15.17
C GLN A 260 5.01 -15.10 14.98
N ARG A 261 6.05 -15.90 14.72
CA ARG A 261 7.43 -15.40 14.58
C ARG A 261 7.55 -14.31 13.51
N ARG A 262 6.96 -14.52 12.32
CA ARG A 262 6.97 -13.52 11.24
C ARG A 262 6.32 -12.19 11.66
N PRO A 263 5.07 -12.17 12.17
CA PRO A 263 4.48 -10.95 12.73
C PRO A 263 5.31 -10.29 13.84
N VAL A 264 5.97 -11.07 14.70
CA VAL A 264 6.82 -10.52 15.76
C VAL A 264 8.08 -9.84 15.19
N ILE A 265 8.72 -10.42 14.17
CA ILE A 265 9.87 -9.82 13.47
C ILE A 265 9.46 -8.47 12.85
N LEU A 266 8.36 -8.47 12.10
CA LEU A 266 7.79 -7.28 11.48
C LEU A 266 7.46 -6.20 12.53
N GLY A 267 6.82 -6.61 13.63
CA GLY A 267 6.45 -5.73 14.73
C GLY A 267 7.66 -5.17 15.47
N ALA A 268 8.73 -5.94 15.63
CA ALA A 268 9.99 -5.48 16.23
C ALA A 268 10.65 -4.41 15.36
N GLY A 269 10.70 -4.61 14.04
CA GLY A 269 11.20 -3.62 13.09
C GLY A 269 10.41 -2.31 13.16
N LEU A 270 9.07 -2.39 13.13
CA LEU A 270 8.17 -1.23 13.21
C LEU A 270 8.21 -0.53 14.56
N LEU A 271 8.42 -1.26 15.66
CA LEU A 271 8.58 -0.70 17.00
C LEU A 271 9.88 0.13 17.08
N GLY A 272 10.94 -0.33 16.41
CA GLY A 272 12.18 0.42 16.29
C GLY A 272 13.11 0.31 17.50
N ASP A 273 12.92 -0.66 18.40
CA ASP A 273 13.72 -0.77 19.63
C ASP A 273 14.98 -1.65 19.42
N PRO A 274 16.19 -1.11 19.64
CA PRO A 274 17.44 -1.88 19.63
C PRO A 274 17.44 -3.14 20.50
N LEU A 275 16.58 -3.19 21.53
CA LEU A 275 16.39 -4.37 22.39
C LEU A 275 16.13 -5.67 21.61
N ALA A 276 15.47 -5.58 20.46
CA ALA A 276 15.12 -6.73 19.64
C ALA A 276 16.28 -7.22 18.76
N VAL A 277 17.32 -6.39 18.53
CA VAL A 277 18.38 -6.67 17.53
C VAL A 277 19.11 -7.99 17.78
N PRO A 278 19.57 -8.32 19.00
CA PRO A 278 20.21 -9.61 19.25
C PRO A 278 19.30 -10.81 18.93
N TRP A 279 17.98 -10.67 19.11
CA TRP A 279 17.02 -11.71 18.76
C TRP A 279 16.79 -11.79 17.25
N LEU A 280 16.68 -10.65 16.56
CA LEU A 280 16.57 -10.58 15.10
C LEU A 280 17.76 -11.25 14.41
N ILE A 281 18.99 -10.98 14.86
CA ILE A 281 20.21 -11.63 14.34
C ILE A 281 20.13 -13.16 14.49
N ARG A 282 19.56 -13.67 15.58
CA ARG A 282 19.31 -15.13 15.70
C ARG A 282 18.29 -15.62 14.68
N GLN A 283 17.23 -14.86 14.42
CA GLN A 283 16.22 -15.23 13.41
C GLN A 283 16.80 -15.24 11.98
N MET A 284 17.88 -14.50 11.71
CA MET A 284 18.56 -14.51 10.40
C MET A 284 19.19 -15.86 10.03
N HIS A 285 19.32 -16.79 11.00
CA HIS A 285 19.77 -18.15 10.74
C HIS A 285 18.66 -19.06 10.21
N GLU A 286 17.39 -18.69 10.42
CA GLU A 286 16.23 -19.45 9.97
C GLU A 286 15.84 -18.98 8.56
N LEU A 287 16.11 -19.79 7.52
CA LEU A 287 15.92 -19.38 6.11
C LEU A 287 14.52 -18.77 5.81
N PRO A 288 13.40 -19.33 6.29
CA PRO A 288 12.07 -18.75 6.05
C PRO A 288 11.82 -17.38 6.70
N LEU A 289 12.68 -16.97 7.64
CA LEU A 289 12.56 -15.72 8.39
C LEU A 289 13.75 -14.79 8.14
N ALA A 290 14.78 -15.24 7.43
CA ALA A 290 16.06 -14.56 7.39
C ALA A 290 15.93 -13.16 6.79
N ARG A 291 15.35 -13.08 5.60
CA ARG A 291 15.16 -11.83 4.85
C ARG A 291 14.35 -10.78 5.61
N ILE A 292 13.20 -11.16 6.20
CA ILE A 292 12.41 -10.23 7.02
C ILE A 292 13.11 -9.83 8.32
N ALA A 293 13.94 -10.70 8.91
CA ALA A 293 14.74 -10.34 10.07
C ALA A 293 15.83 -9.33 9.69
N GLY A 294 16.44 -9.49 8.51
CA GLY A 294 17.33 -8.52 7.88
C GLY A 294 16.66 -7.17 7.63
N GLU A 295 15.45 -7.17 7.07
CA GLU A 295 14.65 -5.96 6.86
C GLU A 295 14.33 -5.26 8.18
N ALA A 296 13.84 -6.00 9.19
CA ALA A 296 13.54 -5.45 10.51
C ALA A 296 14.78 -4.87 11.20
N PHE A 297 15.92 -5.54 11.09
CA PHE A 297 17.20 -5.02 11.57
C PHE A 297 17.58 -3.71 10.85
N SER A 298 17.48 -3.67 9.52
CA SER A 298 17.77 -2.48 8.71
C SER A 298 16.86 -1.32 9.10
N LEU A 299 15.58 -1.60 9.38
CA LEU A 299 14.61 -0.60 9.81
C LEU A 299 14.96 0.03 11.17
N ILE A 300 15.52 -0.75 12.10
CA ILE A 300 15.97 -0.26 13.41
C ILE A 300 17.32 0.45 13.30
N ALA A 301 18.31 -0.23 12.73
CA ALA A 301 19.72 0.17 12.77
C ALA A 301 20.13 1.16 11.69
N GLY A 302 19.34 1.30 10.61
CA GLY A 302 19.70 2.13 9.45
C GLY A 302 20.82 1.55 8.59
N ALA A 303 21.16 0.28 8.81
CA ALA A 303 22.13 -0.43 8.00
C ALA A 303 21.47 -0.91 6.71
N ASP A 304 21.93 -0.42 5.57
CA ASP A 304 21.57 -0.99 4.26
C ASP A 304 22.45 -2.23 4.02
N LEU A 305 21.84 -3.41 3.95
CA LEU A 305 22.58 -4.67 3.93
C LEU A 305 23.43 -4.84 2.66
N ALA A 306 22.93 -4.38 1.51
CA ALA A 306 23.65 -4.49 0.25
C ALA A 306 24.78 -3.45 0.19
N LEU A 307 24.50 -2.19 0.56
CA LEU A 307 25.50 -1.12 0.54
C LEU A 307 26.68 -1.37 1.49
N LEU A 308 26.43 -2.09 2.60
CA LEU A 308 27.42 -2.38 3.64
C LEU A 308 28.03 -3.78 3.53
N ASP A 309 27.78 -4.51 2.43
CA ASP A 309 28.25 -5.89 2.22
C ASP A 309 27.88 -6.86 3.37
N LEU A 310 26.71 -6.66 3.98
CA LEU A 310 26.18 -7.44 5.09
C LEU A 310 25.26 -8.59 4.64
N GLU A 311 25.08 -8.77 3.35
CA GLU A 311 24.38 -9.88 2.76
C GLU A 311 25.31 -11.07 2.44
N ARG A 312 24.72 -12.24 2.23
CA ARG A 312 25.45 -13.44 1.84
C ARG A 312 25.93 -13.30 0.40
N SER A 313 27.17 -13.70 0.15
CA SER A 313 27.70 -13.80 -1.22
C SER A 313 27.10 -14.97 -1.99
N GLU A 314 26.68 -16.04 -1.30
CA GLU A 314 26.00 -17.19 -1.89
C GLU A 314 24.53 -17.19 -1.46
N ILE A 315 23.64 -17.22 -2.45
CA ILE A 315 22.19 -17.29 -2.24
C ILE A 315 21.86 -18.70 -1.73
N PRO A 316 21.21 -18.84 -0.56
CA PRO A 316 20.78 -20.14 -0.07
C PRO A 316 19.82 -20.82 -1.04
N ASP A 317 19.96 -22.15 -1.19
CA ASP A 317 18.99 -22.99 -1.88
C ASP A 317 17.71 -23.07 -1.03
N PHE A 318 16.77 -22.16 -1.28
CA PHE A 318 15.51 -22.03 -0.58
C PHE A 318 14.39 -21.65 -1.54
N ASP A 319 13.48 -22.59 -1.76
CA ASP A 319 12.31 -22.40 -2.62
C ASP A 319 11.05 -22.12 -1.77
N ALA A 320 10.64 -20.86 -1.72
CA ALA A 320 9.41 -20.40 -1.07
C ALA A 320 8.27 -20.10 -2.04
N GLY A 321 8.51 -20.20 -3.35
CA GLY A 321 7.56 -19.83 -4.40
C GLY A 321 6.67 -20.99 -4.85
N PRO A 322 5.76 -20.73 -5.80
CA PRO A 322 5.08 -21.80 -6.52
C PRO A 322 6.09 -22.59 -7.36
N THR A 323 5.87 -23.89 -7.48
CA THR A 323 6.68 -24.71 -8.40
C THR A 323 6.08 -24.69 -9.80
N ASP A 324 6.88 -25.04 -10.81
CA ASP A 324 6.40 -25.19 -12.20
C ASP A 324 5.44 -26.38 -12.38
N ASP A 325 5.15 -27.19 -11.35
CA ASP A 325 4.18 -28.29 -11.45
C ASP A 325 2.75 -27.72 -11.42
N PRO A 326 1.95 -27.86 -12.49
CA PRO A 326 0.56 -27.37 -12.53
C PRO A 326 -0.36 -28.05 -11.50
N ARG A 327 0.10 -29.11 -10.85
CA ARG A 327 -0.61 -29.86 -9.80
C ARG A 327 -0.17 -29.46 -8.39
N ASP A 328 0.85 -28.61 -8.25
CA ASP A 328 1.24 -28.08 -6.94
C ASP A 328 0.18 -27.07 -6.45
N PRO A 329 -0.46 -27.30 -5.30
CA PRO A 329 -1.43 -26.35 -4.76
C PRO A 329 -0.79 -25.05 -4.27
N ARG A 330 0.55 -24.97 -4.16
CA ARG A 330 1.28 -23.76 -3.81
C ARG A 330 1.33 -22.82 -5.00
N VAL A 331 0.44 -21.82 -5.00
CA VAL A 331 0.38 -20.73 -5.99
C VAL A 331 0.88 -19.39 -5.43
N ALA A 332 1.27 -19.35 -4.16
CA ALA A 332 1.67 -18.13 -3.48
C ALA A 332 3.12 -17.78 -3.82
N MET A 333 3.34 -16.59 -4.38
CA MET A 333 4.67 -16.02 -4.56
C MET A 333 5.35 -15.78 -3.23
N ASP A 334 6.68 -15.86 -3.24
CA ASP A 334 7.51 -15.55 -2.09
C ASP A 334 7.41 -14.05 -1.71
N PRO A 335 6.86 -13.70 -0.54
CA PRO A 335 6.65 -12.30 -0.15
C PRO A 335 7.94 -11.53 0.15
N ASP A 336 9.07 -12.24 0.21
CA ASP A 336 10.39 -11.73 0.56
C ASP A 336 11.38 -11.83 -0.59
N GLU A 337 10.93 -12.19 -1.80
CA GLU A 337 11.76 -12.40 -3.00
C GLU A 337 12.81 -11.30 -3.19
N ASP A 338 12.38 -10.04 -3.12
CA ASP A 338 13.25 -8.88 -3.36
C ASP A 338 14.05 -8.39 -2.14
N LEU A 339 14.05 -9.14 -1.04
CA LEU A 339 14.85 -8.81 0.14
C LEU A 339 16.22 -9.49 0.07
N PRO A 340 17.30 -8.78 0.48
CA PRO A 340 18.64 -9.37 0.52
C PRO A 340 18.72 -10.48 1.57
N TRP A 341 19.50 -11.52 1.28
CA TRP A 341 19.79 -12.59 2.22
C TRP A 341 20.82 -12.14 3.26
N PRO A 342 20.47 -11.92 4.54
CA PRO A 342 21.42 -11.43 5.52
C PRO A 342 22.51 -12.47 5.83
N ASP A 343 23.74 -12.00 6.02
CA ASP A 343 24.83 -12.74 6.66
C ASP A 343 24.79 -12.44 8.18
N PRO A 344 24.33 -13.39 9.02
CA PRO A 344 24.17 -13.13 10.45
C PRO A 344 25.49 -12.81 11.16
N ALA A 345 26.62 -13.35 10.68
CA ALA A 345 27.92 -13.14 11.30
C ALA A 345 28.46 -11.73 10.98
N ARG A 346 28.36 -11.30 9.72
CA ARG A 346 28.73 -9.92 9.33
C ARG A 346 27.85 -8.89 10.01
N ILE A 347 26.53 -9.12 10.06
CA ILE A 347 25.59 -8.24 10.75
C ILE A 347 25.88 -8.19 12.25
N ALA A 348 26.18 -9.33 12.89
CA ALA A 348 26.56 -9.34 14.30
C ALA A 348 27.82 -8.52 14.57
N ALA A 349 28.86 -8.67 13.73
CA ALA A 349 30.10 -7.89 13.84
C ALA A 349 29.84 -6.39 13.63
N TRP A 350 29.07 -6.03 12.60
CA TRP A 350 28.66 -4.65 12.34
C TRP A 350 27.87 -4.07 13.52
N TRP A 351 26.94 -4.84 14.09
CA TRP A 351 26.13 -4.42 15.24
C TRP A 351 26.98 -4.16 16.48
N GLN A 352 27.97 -5.01 16.76
CA GLN A 352 28.89 -4.78 17.88
C GLN A 352 29.70 -3.48 17.72
N ALA A 353 30.06 -3.13 16.48
CA ALA A 353 30.83 -1.92 16.19
C ALA A 353 29.98 -0.64 16.17
N ASN A 354 28.72 -0.71 15.75
CA ASN A 354 27.89 0.47 15.46
C ASN A 354 26.66 0.64 16.37
N GLY A 355 26.21 -0.43 17.03
CA GLY A 355 24.95 -0.44 17.78
C GLY A 355 24.96 0.37 19.09
N ALA A 356 26.15 0.75 19.58
CA ALA A 356 26.29 1.46 20.86
C ALA A 356 25.63 2.86 20.88
N SER A 357 25.45 3.49 19.72
CA SER A 357 24.78 4.80 19.60
C SER A 357 23.25 4.71 19.66
N LEU A 358 22.68 3.51 19.63
CA LEU A 358 21.24 3.29 19.58
C LEU A 358 20.69 2.96 20.98
N GLU A 359 19.93 3.91 21.53
CA GLU A 359 19.38 3.81 22.89
C GLU A 359 18.29 2.72 22.99
N THR A 360 18.50 1.72 23.84
CA THR A 360 17.48 0.71 24.15
C THR A 360 16.29 1.32 24.88
N GLY A 361 15.07 0.86 24.59
CA GLY A 361 13.83 1.41 25.16
C GLY A 361 13.34 2.69 24.47
N ARG A 362 14.04 3.13 23.41
CA ARG A 362 13.66 4.26 22.56
C ARG A 362 13.41 3.76 21.14
N ARG A 363 12.39 4.32 20.51
CA ARG A 363 12.02 4.00 19.12
C ARG A 363 13.02 4.66 18.17
N HIS A 364 13.53 3.89 17.22
CA HIS A 364 14.40 4.34 16.15
C HIS A 364 13.78 4.00 14.80
N LEU A 365 14.14 4.79 13.79
CA LEU A 365 13.81 4.54 12.39
C LEU A 365 15.03 4.87 11.55
N LEU A 366 15.59 3.85 10.90
CA LEU A 366 16.83 3.91 10.12
C LEU A 366 17.99 4.52 10.90
N GLY A 367 18.27 3.96 12.09
CA GLY A 367 19.47 4.29 12.88
C GLY A 367 19.41 5.61 13.63
N ARG A 368 18.26 6.31 13.60
CA ARG A 368 18.06 7.58 14.30
C ARG A 368 16.81 7.52 15.18
N PRO A 369 16.77 8.26 16.30
CA PRO A 369 15.56 8.37 17.11
C PRO A 369 14.34 8.73 16.26
N LEU A 370 13.22 8.11 16.55
CA LEU A 370 11.96 8.36 15.84
C LEU A 370 11.40 9.73 16.24
N ASP A 371 11.53 10.69 15.33
CA ASP A 371 10.91 12.00 15.41
C ASP A 371 10.36 12.42 14.03
N GLU A 372 9.77 13.61 13.96
CA GLU A 372 9.14 14.10 12.73
C GLU A 372 10.16 14.34 11.61
N ALA A 373 11.31 14.93 11.94
CA ALA A 373 12.35 15.22 10.97
C ALA A 373 12.87 13.93 10.34
N GLN A 374 13.06 12.89 11.15
CA GLN A 374 13.45 11.58 10.67
C GLN A 374 12.35 10.96 9.80
N CYS A 375 11.08 11.02 10.19
CA CYS A 375 9.99 10.52 9.36
C CYS A 375 9.97 11.20 7.98
N ARG A 376 10.09 12.54 7.93
CA ARG A 376 10.13 13.31 6.68
C ARG A 376 11.35 12.94 5.83
N GLN A 377 12.52 12.81 6.43
CA GLN A 377 13.72 12.36 5.71
C GLN A 377 13.54 10.96 5.09
N VAL A 378 12.94 10.03 5.84
CA VAL A 378 12.66 8.68 5.33
C VAL A 378 11.60 8.69 4.23
N LEU A 379 10.57 9.56 4.32
CA LEU A 379 9.60 9.72 3.23
C LEU A 379 10.25 10.20 1.92
N CYS A 380 11.32 10.99 2.00
CA CYS A 380 12.06 11.47 0.82
C CYS A 380 13.07 10.44 0.28
N ARG A 381 13.79 9.72 1.16
CA ARG A 381 15.00 8.95 0.79
C ARG A 381 14.94 7.45 1.09
N GLY A 382 13.94 6.99 1.82
CA GLY A 382 13.82 5.59 2.21
C GLY A 382 13.28 4.72 1.08
N ARG A 383 13.43 3.41 1.22
CA ARG A 383 12.73 2.42 0.39
C ARG A 383 11.25 2.34 0.77
N GLN A 384 10.40 1.84 -0.11
CA GLN A 384 8.95 2.04 -0.02
C GLN A 384 8.31 1.44 1.23
N ARG A 385 8.74 0.27 1.72
CA ARG A 385 8.29 -0.24 3.03
C ARG A 385 8.75 0.64 4.20
N GLN A 386 9.94 1.22 4.13
CA GLN A 386 10.44 2.19 5.12
C GLN A 386 9.63 3.50 5.05
N ARG A 387 9.30 3.98 3.84
CA ARG A 387 8.42 5.14 3.61
C ARG A 387 7.02 4.90 4.18
N ASN A 388 6.46 3.70 4.00
CA ASN A 388 5.18 3.30 4.59
C ASN A 388 5.22 3.33 6.12
N ALA A 389 6.29 2.80 6.73
CA ALA A 389 6.49 2.86 8.18
C ALA A 389 6.63 4.31 8.67
N ALA A 390 7.38 5.15 7.95
CA ALA A 390 7.54 6.57 8.24
C ALA A 390 6.22 7.34 8.14
N ALA A 391 5.37 7.04 7.16
CA ALA A 391 4.05 7.66 7.01
C ALA A 391 3.15 7.36 8.22
N VAL A 392 3.11 6.11 8.69
CA VAL A 392 2.33 5.71 9.87
C VAL A 392 2.89 6.36 11.15
N ALA A 393 4.22 6.40 11.29
CA ALA A 393 4.86 7.02 12.44
C ALA A 393 4.65 8.55 12.47
N LEU A 394 4.78 9.22 11.32
CA LEU A 394 4.49 10.64 11.18
C LEU A 394 3.04 10.94 11.56
N ALA A 395 2.11 10.06 11.17
CA ALA A 395 0.70 10.20 11.50
C ALA A 395 0.41 10.24 13.01
N ARG A 396 1.24 9.58 13.82
CA ARG A 396 1.20 9.67 15.29
C ARG A 396 1.76 11.00 15.80
N LEU A 397 2.86 11.46 15.21
CA LEU A 397 3.52 12.71 15.60
C LEU A 397 2.69 13.95 15.18
N ARG A 398 1.92 13.83 14.10
CA ARG A 398 1.02 14.86 13.55
C ARG A 398 -0.41 14.33 13.45
N PRO A 399 -1.10 14.15 14.58
CA PRO A 399 -2.39 13.44 14.60
C PRO A 399 -3.56 14.28 14.08
N GLY A 400 -3.33 15.55 13.72
CA GLY A 400 -4.30 16.43 13.05
C GLY A 400 -4.10 16.56 11.54
N GLU A 401 -3.02 16.01 10.98
CA GLU A 401 -2.71 16.10 9.55
C GLU A 401 -3.13 14.82 8.81
N PRO A 402 -3.67 14.93 7.58
CA PRO A 402 -3.95 13.80 6.72
C PRO A 402 -2.75 12.85 6.58
N LEU A 403 -3.02 11.57 6.44
CA LEU A 403 -1.98 10.56 6.25
C LEU A 403 -1.20 10.82 4.96
N PHE A 404 0.13 10.84 5.01
CA PHE A 404 0.94 10.98 3.80
C PHE A 404 0.65 9.83 2.80
N PRO A 405 0.25 10.12 1.54
CA PRO A 405 -0.14 9.09 0.57
C PRO A 405 1.08 8.54 -0.19
N THR A 406 1.80 7.59 0.40
CA THR A 406 3.00 6.95 -0.19
C THR A 406 2.74 6.18 -1.49
N ASP A 407 1.47 5.94 -1.83
CA ASP A 407 1.01 5.24 -3.04
C ASP A 407 0.48 6.17 -4.14
N ALA A 408 0.40 7.47 -3.89
CA ALA A 408 0.01 8.48 -4.90
C ALA A 408 1.03 8.53 -6.05
N PRO A 409 0.70 9.15 -7.20
CA PRO A 409 1.70 9.51 -8.22
C PRO A 409 2.88 10.26 -7.59
N THR A 410 4.10 9.92 -7.99
CA THR A 410 5.34 10.48 -7.44
C THR A 410 5.39 12.00 -7.55
N LYS A 411 4.87 12.59 -8.64
CA LYS A 411 4.71 14.05 -8.76
C LYS A 411 3.89 14.65 -7.61
N ARG A 412 2.76 14.03 -7.24
CA ARG A 412 1.94 14.47 -6.10
C ARG A 412 2.66 14.29 -4.77
N GLN A 413 3.37 13.16 -4.61
CA GLN A 413 4.18 12.93 -3.41
C GLN A 413 5.25 14.00 -3.25
N GLN A 414 5.93 14.39 -4.34
CA GLN A 414 6.97 15.42 -4.33
C GLN A 414 6.41 16.78 -3.90
N VAL A 415 5.28 17.21 -4.48
CA VAL A 415 4.62 18.47 -4.09
C VAL A 415 4.29 18.50 -2.59
N LEU A 416 3.80 17.38 -2.04
CA LEU A 416 3.50 17.27 -0.61
C LEU A 416 4.77 17.29 0.25
N LEU A 417 5.88 16.71 -0.21
CA LEU A 417 7.15 16.76 0.50
C LEU A 417 7.75 18.17 0.50
N ASP A 418 7.67 18.88 -0.63
CA ASP A 418 8.20 20.24 -0.79
C ASP A 418 7.39 21.27 0.02
N ALA A 419 6.06 21.10 0.12
CA ALA A 419 5.20 21.98 0.91
C ALA A 419 5.47 21.93 2.43
N HIS A 420 6.18 20.90 2.89
CA HIS A 420 6.53 20.67 4.30
C HIS A 420 8.05 20.61 4.55
N GLY A 421 8.85 20.96 3.54
CA GLY A 421 10.32 20.91 3.55
C GLY A 421 10.99 22.14 4.14
#